data_AF-A0A936EKN0-F1
#
_entry.id   AF-A0A936EKN0-F1
#
_cell.length_a   1.000
_cell.length_b   1.000
_cell.length_c   1.000
_cell.angle_alpha   90.00
_cell.angle_beta   90.00
_cell.angle_gamma   90.00
#
_symmetry.space_group_name_H-M   'P 1'
#
loop_
_entity.id
_entity.type
_entity.pdbx_description
1 polymer ?
#
loop_
_entity_poly.entity_id
_entity_poly.type
_entity_poly.pdbx_seq_one_letter_code
_entity_poly.pdbx_strand_id
1 'polypeptide(L)'
;MNWTEKKSIRIAILDMYEGFTNQGMRCIREILNQFGENNHLDLTWDEFEVRLEKQVPDLSYDIYISTGGPGSPLESEGNEWEKVYFNWLDKVERWNNNEANVQKKQVFFICHSFQLICRHYNIAKVGKRKSTAFGVFPMHLLNDGKDEMIFEGLKDPFYAVDSRDYQVTEPNHNKLHEMGASILAIEKERPHIPLERAVMSIRFNENMIGTQFHPEADAIGMSLYLQTEEKKKTVIENYGREKWQSMIEHLNDPEKIMWTYKHILPNFLLNAVENLQLVEV
;
A
#
# COMPACT_ATOMS: atom_id res chain seq x y z
N MET A 1 1.23 -11.89 -40.78
CA MET A 1 2.30 -11.45 -39.85
C MET A 1 1.71 -11.56 -38.47
N ASN A 2 2.00 -12.65 -37.75
CA ASN A 2 3.18 -12.88 -36.91
C ASN A 2 3.11 -12.12 -35.58
N TRP A 3 2.92 -12.90 -34.52
CA TRP A 3 3.22 -12.66 -33.10
C TRP A 3 2.82 -11.27 -32.57
N THR A 4 1.65 -11.21 -31.93
CA THR A 4 1.42 -10.24 -30.85
C THR A 4 2.54 -10.43 -29.84
N GLU A 5 3.59 -9.60 -29.92
CA GLU A 5 4.58 -9.48 -28.85
C GLU A 5 3.79 -9.17 -27.58
N LYS A 6 3.69 -10.15 -26.67
CA LYS A 6 3.23 -9.88 -25.31
C LYS A 6 4.22 -8.87 -24.75
N LYS A 7 3.80 -7.61 -24.68
CA LYS A 7 4.60 -6.53 -24.11
C LYS A 7 4.94 -6.94 -22.67
N SER A 8 6.23 -7.10 -22.38
CA SER A 8 6.72 -7.41 -21.05
C SER A 8 6.28 -6.31 -20.08
N ILE A 9 5.61 -6.68 -18.99
CA ILE A 9 5.15 -5.74 -17.95
C ILE A 9 6.27 -5.60 -16.93
N ARG A 10 6.73 -4.37 -16.73
CA ARG A 10 7.84 -4.09 -15.81
C ARG A 10 7.34 -3.38 -14.56
N ILE A 11 7.64 -3.95 -13.41
CA ILE A 11 7.20 -3.43 -12.12
C ILE A 11 8.42 -3.00 -11.29
N ALA A 12 8.38 -1.81 -10.72
CA ALA A 12 9.41 -1.37 -9.78
C ALA A 12 8.87 -1.39 -8.36
N ILE A 13 9.60 -2.04 -7.45
CA ILE A 13 9.32 -2.03 -6.02
C ILE A 13 10.26 -1.03 -5.36
N LEU A 14 9.71 0.02 -4.77
CA LEU A 14 10.47 1.02 -4.02
C LEU A 14 10.53 0.56 -2.56
N ASP A 15 11.67 0.00 -2.17
CA ASP A 15 11.94 -0.55 -0.84
C ASP A 15 12.18 0.58 0.17
N MET A 16 11.27 0.67 1.16
CA MET A 16 11.28 1.65 2.24
C MET A 16 11.69 1.02 3.59
N TYR A 17 12.17 -0.23 3.58
CA TYR A 17 12.49 -1.00 4.78
C TYR A 17 13.85 -0.69 5.38
N GLU A 18 14.71 0.10 4.74
CA GLU A 18 15.98 0.58 5.33
C GLU A 18 16.90 -0.57 5.75
N GLY A 19 16.99 -1.61 4.91
CA GLY A 19 17.82 -2.81 5.16
C GLY A 19 17.26 -3.78 6.21
N PHE A 20 16.06 -3.54 6.76
CA PHE A 20 15.42 -4.47 7.68
C PHE A 20 14.68 -5.59 6.95
N THR A 21 14.98 -6.84 7.31
CA THR A 21 14.21 -8.00 6.86
C THR A 21 12.77 -7.91 7.34
N ASN A 22 11.83 -8.05 6.41
CA ASN A 22 10.41 -7.91 6.68
C ASN A 22 9.60 -8.92 5.85
N GLN A 23 8.41 -9.25 6.34
CA GLN A 23 7.52 -10.19 5.64
C GLN A 23 6.78 -9.54 4.46
N GLY A 24 6.59 -8.21 4.48
CA GLY A 24 5.85 -7.50 3.43
C GLY A 24 6.51 -7.63 2.06
N MET A 25 7.83 -7.46 1.97
CA MET A 25 8.60 -7.64 0.73
C MET A 25 8.46 -9.06 0.18
N ARG A 26 8.56 -10.09 1.04
CA ARG A 26 8.31 -11.48 0.63
C ARG A 26 6.91 -11.64 0.04
N CYS A 27 5.89 -11.09 0.71
CA CYS A 27 4.53 -11.19 0.24
C CYS A 27 4.29 -10.48 -1.09
N ILE A 28 4.86 -9.29 -1.28
CA ILE A 28 4.76 -8.56 -2.55
C ILE A 28 5.35 -9.40 -3.69
N ARG A 29 6.57 -9.95 -3.51
CA ARG A 29 7.19 -10.86 -4.49
C ARG A 29 6.28 -12.06 -4.81
N GLU A 30 5.68 -12.66 -3.80
CA GLU A 30 4.77 -13.79 -3.96
C GLU A 30 3.50 -13.40 -4.75
N ILE A 31 2.88 -12.26 -4.41
CA ILE A 31 1.73 -11.73 -5.15
C ILE A 31 2.10 -11.48 -6.62
N LEU A 32 3.25 -10.86 -6.90
CA LEU A 32 3.70 -10.58 -8.26
C LEU A 32 3.93 -11.85 -9.07
N ASN A 33 4.58 -12.86 -8.49
CA ASN A 33 4.81 -14.15 -9.14
C ASN A 33 3.48 -14.87 -9.44
N GLN A 34 2.60 -14.98 -8.43
CA GLN A 34 1.29 -15.62 -8.60
C GLN A 34 0.43 -14.87 -9.62
N PHE A 35 0.45 -13.53 -9.60
CA PHE A 35 -0.29 -12.71 -10.54
C PHE A 35 0.21 -12.91 -11.98
N GLY A 36 1.54 -12.92 -12.19
CA GLY A 36 2.14 -13.19 -13.50
C GLY A 36 1.79 -14.60 -14.03
N GLU A 37 1.91 -15.62 -13.18
CA GLU A 37 1.58 -17.01 -13.53
C GLU A 37 0.10 -17.20 -13.87
N ASN A 38 -0.80 -16.71 -13.00
CA ASN A 38 -2.25 -16.89 -13.13
C ASN A 38 -2.84 -16.16 -14.34
N ASN A 39 -2.25 -15.03 -14.73
CA ASN A 39 -2.70 -14.23 -15.89
C ASN A 39 -1.86 -14.50 -17.16
N HIS A 40 -0.92 -15.45 -17.09
CA HIS A 40 -0.01 -15.79 -18.19
C HIS A 40 0.73 -14.57 -18.76
N LEU A 41 1.19 -13.67 -17.90
CA LEU A 41 1.87 -12.44 -18.28
C LEU A 41 3.40 -12.65 -18.26
N ASP A 42 4.09 -12.01 -19.21
CA ASP A 42 5.52 -11.78 -19.07
C ASP A 42 5.73 -10.61 -18.12
N LEU A 43 5.85 -10.91 -16.83
CA LEU A 43 5.95 -9.93 -15.74
C LEU A 43 7.34 -10.02 -15.12
N THR A 44 8.03 -8.90 -15.08
CA THR A 44 9.33 -8.75 -14.41
C THR A 44 9.27 -7.65 -13.38
N TRP A 45 10.08 -7.77 -12.34
CA TRP A 45 10.16 -6.77 -11.30
C TRP A 45 11.59 -6.55 -10.82
N ASP A 46 11.89 -5.30 -10.46
CA ASP A 46 13.17 -4.89 -9.88
C ASP A 46 12.90 -4.16 -8.56
N GLU A 47 13.84 -4.25 -7.62
CA GLU A 47 13.78 -3.62 -6.30
C GLU A 47 14.80 -2.49 -6.19
N PHE A 48 14.39 -1.38 -5.57
CA PHE A 48 15.20 -0.19 -5.41
C PHE A 48 15.24 0.21 -3.93
N GLU A 49 16.41 0.14 -3.30
CA GLU A 49 16.58 0.54 -1.90
C GLU A 49 16.63 2.06 -1.77
N VAL A 50 15.50 2.63 -1.36
CA VAL A 50 15.29 4.08 -1.39
C VAL A 50 16.03 4.77 -0.25
N ARG A 51 16.02 4.22 0.96
CA ARG A 51 16.40 4.97 2.16
C ARG A 51 17.90 4.98 2.40
N LEU A 52 18.55 3.83 2.24
CA LEU A 52 19.99 3.69 2.44
C LEU A 52 20.78 4.03 1.17
N GLU A 53 20.38 3.45 0.04
CA GLU A 53 21.13 3.56 -1.22
C GLU A 53 20.63 4.71 -2.12
N LYS A 54 19.49 5.33 -1.77
CA LYS A 54 18.88 6.44 -2.55
C LYS A 54 18.57 6.01 -3.98
N GLN A 55 18.23 4.74 -4.17
CA GLN A 55 17.86 4.20 -5.46
C GLN A 55 16.38 4.46 -5.72
N VAL A 56 16.08 4.92 -6.93
CA VAL A 56 14.72 5.06 -7.44
C VAL A 56 14.70 4.58 -8.89
N PRO A 57 13.60 3.97 -9.34
CA PRO A 57 13.45 3.53 -10.72
C PRO A 57 13.38 4.72 -11.67
N ASP A 58 13.66 4.46 -12.95
CA ASP A 58 13.35 5.39 -14.02
C ASP A 58 11.89 5.21 -14.51
N LEU A 59 11.55 5.86 -15.62
CA LEU A 59 10.21 5.79 -16.23
C LEU A 59 10.05 4.65 -17.24
N SER A 60 10.98 3.69 -17.29
CA SER A 60 10.89 2.49 -18.15
C SER A 60 10.00 1.39 -17.57
N TYR A 61 9.58 1.53 -16.31
CA TYR A 61 8.62 0.64 -15.64
C TYR A 61 7.19 1.12 -15.86
N ASP A 62 6.24 0.19 -15.83
CA ASP A 62 4.81 0.48 -16.05
C ASP A 62 4.07 0.68 -14.72
N ILE A 63 4.43 -0.13 -13.71
CA ILE A 63 3.78 -0.17 -12.40
C ILE A 63 4.81 0.04 -11.31
N TYR A 64 4.43 0.76 -10.25
CA TYR A 64 5.27 1.04 -9.10
C TYR A 64 4.55 0.65 -7.81
N ILE A 65 5.24 -0.06 -6.93
CA ILE A 65 4.75 -0.40 -5.59
C ILE A 65 5.75 0.17 -4.58
N SER A 66 5.33 1.14 -3.78
CA SER A 66 6.17 1.69 -2.71
C SER A 66 5.75 1.11 -1.37
N THR A 67 6.68 0.43 -0.72
CA THR A 67 6.38 -0.43 0.44
C THR A 67 6.10 0.36 1.71
N GLY A 68 5.64 -0.37 2.74
CA GLY A 68 5.77 0.09 4.11
C GLY A 68 7.24 0.15 4.53
N GLY A 69 7.49 0.60 5.76
CA GLY A 69 8.84 0.78 6.27
C GLY A 69 8.82 1.07 7.77
N PRO A 70 9.92 0.78 8.48
CA PRO A 70 10.03 1.10 9.91
C PRO A 70 10.27 2.60 10.12
N GLY A 71 10.14 3.04 11.37
CA GLY A 71 10.53 4.39 11.77
C GLY A 71 9.48 5.46 11.53
N SER A 72 9.89 6.70 11.76
CA SER A 72 9.01 7.86 11.77
C SER A 72 8.91 8.52 10.39
N PRO A 73 7.70 8.66 9.81
CA PRO A 73 7.49 9.47 8.61
C PRO A 73 7.57 10.98 8.90
N LEU A 74 7.89 11.39 10.14
CA LEU A 74 8.07 12.81 10.52
C LEU A 74 9.55 13.16 10.64
N GLU A 75 10.36 12.25 11.19
CA GLU A 75 11.80 12.49 11.41
C GLU A 75 12.60 12.47 10.11
N SER A 76 12.03 11.90 9.04
CA SER A 76 12.66 11.84 7.73
C SER A 76 12.56 13.14 6.92
N GLU A 77 11.76 14.12 7.39
CA GLU A 77 11.51 15.36 6.65
C GLU A 77 12.81 16.11 6.33
N GLY A 78 13.05 16.33 5.04
CA GLY A 78 14.23 17.04 4.56
C GLY A 78 15.48 16.17 4.34
N ASN A 79 15.42 14.87 4.66
CA ASN A 79 16.49 13.93 4.36
C ASN A 79 16.75 13.81 2.86
N GLU A 80 17.98 13.46 2.50
CA GLU A 80 18.39 13.38 1.09
C GLU A 80 17.62 12.32 0.31
N TRP A 81 17.37 11.16 0.91
CA TRP A 81 16.62 10.09 0.25
C TRP A 81 15.17 10.50 -0.04
N GLU A 82 14.54 11.30 0.81
CA GLU A 82 13.20 11.83 0.55
C GLU A 82 13.19 12.76 -0.66
N LYS A 83 14.22 13.61 -0.80
CA LYS A 83 14.35 14.48 -1.98
C LYS A 83 14.46 13.65 -3.26
N VAL A 84 15.22 12.55 -3.22
CA VAL A 84 15.35 11.62 -4.35
C VAL A 84 14.01 10.93 -4.65
N TYR A 85 13.34 10.43 -3.62
CA TYR A 85 12.03 9.78 -3.72
C TYR A 85 10.94 10.71 -4.27
N PHE A 86 10.80 11.92 -3.74
CA PHE A 86 9.80 12.88 -4.23
C PHE A 86 10.15 13.44 -5.61
N ASN A 87 11.44 13.56 -5.97
CA ASN A 87 11.81 13.88 -7.35
C ASN A 87 11.47 12.74 -8.33
N TRP A 88 11.46 11.48 -7.89
CA TRP A 88 10.91 10.38 -8.69
C TRP A 88 9.38 10.52 -8.85
N LEU A 89 8.65 10.78 -7.76
CA LEU A 89 7.21 10.99 -7.78
C LEU A 89 6.82 12.12 -8.74
N ASP A 90 7.50 13.27 -8.65
CA ASP A 90 7.34 14.42 -9.55
C ASP A 90 7.50 14.02 -11.03
N LYS A 91 8.48 13.15 -11.34
CA LYS A 91 8.70 12.68 -12.72
C LYS A 91 7.57 11.79 -13.20
N VAL A 92 7.05 10.91 -12.32
CA VAL A 92 5.89 10.06 -12.61
C VAL A 92 4.64 10.92 -12.85
N GLU A 93 4.40 11.93 -12.02
CA GLU A 93 3.28 12.86 -12.21
C GLU A 93 3.40 13.67 -13.50
N ARG A 94 4.59 14.22 -13.81
CA ARG A 94 4.83 14.92 -15.08
C ARG A 94 4.64 14.01 -16.29
N TRP A 95 5.04 12.74 -16.18
CA TRP A 95 4.77 11.76 -17.22
C TRP A 95 3.26 11.56 -17.40
N ASN A 96 2.53 11.34 -16.30
CA ASN A 96 1.09 11.07 -16.34
C ASN A 96 0.27 12.28 -16.80
N ASN A 97 0.68 13.50 -16.45
CA ASN A 97 -0.02 14.73 -16.84
C ASN A 97 0.26 15.16 -18.29
N ASN A 98 1.23 14.54 -18.96
CA ASN A 98 1.46 14.78 -20.38
C ASN A 98 0.46 13.95 -21.20
N GLU A 99 -0.44 14.60 -21.92
CA GLU A 99 -1.43 13.98 -22.80
C GLU A 99 -0.79 13.12 -23.90
N ALA A 100 0.43 13.45 -24.34
CA ALA A 100 1.17 12.66 -25.33
C ALA A 100 1.57 11.27 -24.80
N ASN A 101 1.66 11.11 -23.48
CA ASN A 101 1.92 9.82 -22.85
C ASN A 101 0.60 9.11 -22.63
N VAL A 102 0.15 8.36 -23.64
CA VAL A 102 -1.08 7.56 -23.57
C VAL A 102 -0.99 6.52 -22.44
N GLN A 103 0.18 5.93 -22.27
CA GLN A 103 0.45 4.90 -21.28
C GLN A 103 0.85 5.55 -19.95
N LYS A 104 -0.10 5.58 -19.01
CA LYS A 104 0.09 6.18 -17.68
C LYS A 104 0.76 5.18 -16.73
N LYS A 105 1.62 5.71 -15.86
CA LYS A 105 2.31 4.98 -14.81
C LYS A 105 1.40 4.79 -13.60
N GLN A 106 1.26 3.55 -13.14
CA GLN A 106 0.39 3.19 -12.01
C GLN A 106 1.20 3.07 -10.73
N VAL A 107 0.74 3.67 -9.63
CA VAL A 107 1.48 3.69 -8.35
C VAL A 107 0.61 3.24 -7.18
N PHE A 108 1.12 2.31 -6.38
CA PHE A 108 0.50 1.88 -5.12
C PHE A 108 1.41 2.21 -3.93
N PHE A 109 0.88 2.91 -2.93
CA PHE A 109 1.59 3.26 -1.69
C PHE A 109 1.07 2.46 -0.49
N ILE A 110 1.97 1.86 0.30
CA ILE A 110 1.65 1.01 1.44
C ILE A 110 2.20 1.63 2.74
N CYS A 111 1.35 1.78 3.75
CA CYS A 111 1.68 2.14 5.13
C CYS A 111 2.61 3.37 5.25
N HIS A 112 3.92 3.17 5.38
CA HIS A 112 4.90 4.24 5.55
C HIS A 112 4.97 5.15 4.30
N SER A 113 5.04 4.58 3.10
CA SER A 113 5.06 5.40 1.88
C SER A 113 3.75 6.18 1.72
N PHE A 114 2.60 5.58 2.05
CA PHE A 114 1.30 6.26 2.09
C PHE A 114 1.32 7.48 3.03
N GLN A 115 1.90 7.33 4.23
CA GLN A 115 2.06 8.43 5.19
C GLN A 115 2.94 9.55 4.61
N LEU A 116 4.05 9.19 3.97
CA LEU A 116 4.95 10.17 3.32
C LEU A 116 4.25 10.95 2.20
N ILE A 117 3.46 10.28 1.35
CA ILE A 117 2.72 10.94 0.27
C ILE A 117 1.65 11.88 0.85
N CYS A 118 0.91 11.46 1.86
CA CYS A 118 -0.07 12.32 2.54
C CYS A 118 0.57 13.59 3.12
N ARG A 119 1.77 13.45 3.72
CA ARG A 119 2.55 14.58 4.24
C ARG A 119 3.08 15.46 3.11
N HIS A 120 3.64 14.86 2.06
CA HIS A 120 4.25 15.57 0.94
C HIS A 120 3.25 16.49 0.22
N TYR A 121 2.06 15.98 -0.10
CA TYR A 121 0.98 16.80 -0.67
C TYR A 121 0.30 17.70 0.36
N ASN A 122 0.59 17.49 1.65
CA ASN A 122 -0.02 18.21 2.77
C ASN A 122 -1.57 18.16 2.68
N ILE A 123 -2.09 16.95 2.43
CA ILE A 123 -3.52 16.64 2.28
C ILE A 123 -4.14 16.10 3.56
N ALA A 124 -3.33 15.78 4.57
CA ALA A 124 -3.76 15.33 5.87
C ALA A 124 -2.61 15.46 6.87
N LYS A 125 -2.92 15.43 8.16
CA LYS A 125 -1.93 15.44 9.23
C LYS A 125 -1.40 14.03 9.48
N VAL A 126 -0.08 13.89 9.40
CA VAL A 126 0.62 12.69 9.88
C VAL A 126 1.03 12.92 11.33
N GLY A 127 0.66 12.01 12.22
CA GLY A 127 0.94 12.16 13.65
C GLY A 127 1.16 10.83 14.36
N LYS A 128 1.84 10.88 15.51
CA LYS A 128 2.07 9.70 16.35
C LYS A 128 0.76 9.28 17.02
N ARG A 129 0.48 7.97 17.02
CA ARG A 129 -0.64 7.37 17.73
C ARG A 129 -0.42 7.42 19.25
N LYS A 130 -1.52 7.47 20.00
CA LYS A 130 -1.48 7.28 21.47
C LYS A 130 -1.02 5.87 21.86
N SER A 131 -1.35 4.89 21.02
CA SER A 131 -0.96 3.48 21.17
C SER A 131 -0.71 2.89 19.79
N THR A 132 0.34 2.09 19.66
CA THR A 132 0.65 1.33 18.45
C THR A 132 -0.56 0.53 17.99
N ALA A 133 -0.91 0.65 16.71
CA ALA A 133 -1.82 -0.30 16.08
C ALA A 133 -0.99 -1.54 15.74
N PHE A 134 -1.41 -2.70 16.22
CA PHE A 134 -0.78 -3.97 15.88
C PHE A 134 -1.85 -5.06 15.86
N GLY A 135 -2.05 -5.72 14.74
CA GLY A 135 -2.99 -6.84 14.59
C GLY A 135 -3.97 -6.67 13.43
N VAL A 136 -5.11 -7.34 13.53
CA VAL A 136 -6.12 -7.40 12.46
C VAL A 136 -7.31 -6.53 12.83
N PHE A 137 -7.62 -5.54 12.00
CA PHE A 137 -8.64 -4.54 12.30
C PHE A 137 -9.64 -4.40 11.15
N PRO A 138 -10.90 -4.05 11.46
CA PRO A 138 -11.88 -3.73 10.43
C PRO A 138 -11.58 -2.37 9.79
N MET A 139 -11.67 -2.33 8.48
CA MET A 139 -11.60 -1.15 7.63
C MET A 139 -12.99 -0.89 7.06
N HIS A 140 -13.45 0.36 7.12
CA HIS A 140 -14.77 0.73 6.62
C HIS A 140 -14.64 1.54 5.35
N LEU A 141 -15.40 1.16 4.33
CA LEU A 141 -15.43 1.89 3.06
C LEU A 141 -16.27 3.16 3.19
N LEU A 142 -15.78 4.25 2.61
CA LEU A 142 -16.59 5.43 2.33
C LEU A 142 -17.29 5.27 0.97
N ASN A 143 -18.18 6.21 0.62
CA ASN A 143 -18.94 6.13 -0.63
C ASN A 143 -18.03 5.93 -1.85
N ASP A 144 -17.00 6.75 -2.00
CA ASP A 144 -16.05 6.64 -3.12
C ASP A 144 -15.25 5.32 -3.11
N GLY A 145 -15.09 4.69 -1.93
CA GLY A 145 -14.44 3.39 -1.80
C GLY A 145 -15.31 2.20 -2.21
N LYS A 146 -16.63 2.36 -2.30
CA LYS A 146 -17.55 1.28 -2.71
C LYS A 146 -17.50 1.01 -4.21
N ASP A 147 -17.20 2.03 -4.99
CA ASP A 147 -17.09 1.95 -6.47
C ASP A 147 -15.63 1.77 -6.93
N GLU A 148 -14.69 1.72 -5.99
CA GLU A 148 -13.28 1.60 -6.28
C GLU A 148 -12.87 0.14 -6.54
N MET A 149 -12.29 -0.11 -7.71
CA MET A 149 -12.03 -1.46 -8.23
C MET A 149 -11.06 -2.27 -7.36
N ILE A 150 -10.13 -1.61 -6.66
CA ILE A 150 -9.22 -2.33 -5.76
C ILE A 150 -9.93 -2.98 -4.57
N PHE A 151 -11.16 -2.56 -4.24
CA PHE A 151 -11.95 -3.14 -3.15
C PHE A 151 -13.05 -4.09 -3.66
N GLU A 152 -13.15 -4.31 -4.97
CA GLU A 152 -14.11 -5.24 -5.54
C GLU A 152 -13.98 -6.64 -4.89
N GLY A 153 -15.12 -7.21 -4.51
CA GLY A 153 -15.20 -8.50 -3.83
C GLY A 153 -15.06 -8.45 -2.30
N LEU A 154 -14.66 -7.31 -1.72
CA LEU A 154 -14.56 -7.16 -0.26
C LEU A 154 -15.91 -6.84 0.39
N LYS A 155 -16.11 -7.32 1.62
CA LYS A 155 -17.24 -6.92 2.49
C LYS A 155 -16.96 -5.55 3.11
N ASP A 156 -17.99 -4.87 3.61
CA ASP A 156 -17.84 -3.66 4.43
C ASP A 156 -18.42 -3.91 5.84
N PRO A 157 -17.59 -3.90 6.90
CA PRO A 157 -16.14 -3.72 6.88
C PRO A 157 -15.40 -4.96 6.35
N PHE A 158 -14.22 -4.75 5.77
CA PHE A 158 -13.24 -5.81 5.51
C PHE A 158 -12.14 -5.78 6.57
N TYR A 159 -11.32 -6.83 6.64
CA TYR A 159 -10.28 -6.96 7.66
C TYR A 159 -8.89 -6.96 7.05
N ALA A 160 -8.02 -6.10 7.58
CA ALA A 160 -6.63 -6.01 7.14
C ALA A 160 -5.67 -5.96 8.32
N VAL A 161 -4.41 -6.25 8.04
CA VAL A 161 -3.32 -6.12 9.01
C VAL A 161 -2.96 -4.65 9.15
N ASP A 162 -2.96 -4.16 10.39
CA ASP A 162 -2.52 -2.82 10.75
C ASP A 162 -1.39 -2.92 11.78
N SER A 163 -0.23 -2.35 11.44
CA SER A 163 1.00 -2.40 12.22
C SER A 163 1.75 -1.09 12.12
N ARG A 164 1.39 -0.09 12.93
CA ARG A 164 1.92 1.28 12.82
C ARG A 164 1.90 2.07 14.14
N ASP A 165 2.90 2.92 14.30
CA ASP A 165 2.97 3.93 15.37
C ASP A 165 2.47 5.32 14.92
N TYR A 166 2.32 5.52 13.62
CA TYR A 166 1.90 6.78 13.01
C TYR A 166 0.59 6.61 12.26
N GLN A 167 -0.14 7.71 12.10
CA GLN A 167 -1.44 7.72 11.47
C GLN A 167 -1.66 8.97 10.64
N VAL A 168 -2.49 8.83 9.61
CA VAL A 168 -2.97 9.94 8.79
C VAL A 168 -4.37 10.30 9.30
N THR A 169 -4.56 11.53 9.72
CA THR A 169 -5.79 12.05 10.35
C THR A 169 -6.02 13.49 9.88
N GLU A 170 -7.17 14.09 10.21
CA GLU A 170 -7.45 15.51 9.91
C GLU A 170 -7.26 15.82 8.40
N PRO A 171 -7.99 15.13 7.50
CA PRO A 171 -7.85 15.36 6.06
C PRO A 171 -8.20 16.80 5.67
N ASN A 172 -7.38 17.40 4.81
CA ASN A 172 -7.65 18.69 4.19
C ASN A 172 -8.54 18.49 2.96
N HIS A 173 -9.86 18.52 3.18
CA HIS A 173 -10.86 18.28 2.13
C HIS A 173 -10.75 19.26 0.94
N ASN A 174 -10.35 20.51 1.16
CA ASN A 174 -10.18 21.47 0.05
C ASN A 174 -9.06 21.03 -0.89
N LYS A 175 -7.90 20.66 -0.33
CA LYS A 175 -6.77 20.17 -1.14
C LYS A 175 -7.06 18.84 -1.82
N LEU A 176 -7.72 17.92 -1.12
CA LEU A 176 -8.14 16.66 -1.72
C LEU A 176 -9.03 16.92 -2.94
N HIS A 177 -10.02 17.80 -2.81
CA HIS A 177 -10.88 18.19 -3.92
C HIS A 177 -10.11 18.88 -5.07
N GLU A 178 -9.18 19.80 -4.77
CA GLU A 178 -8.33 20.45 -5.77
C GLU A 178 -7.47 19.45 -6.57
N MET A 179 -7.04 18.37 -5.93
CA MET A 179 -6.27 17.30 -6.57
C MET A 179 -7.13 16.27 -7.31
N GLY A 180 -8.46 16.30 -7.13
CA GLY A 180 -9.34 15.21 -7.56
C GLY A 180 -9.16 13.92 -6.75
N ALA A 181 -8.60 14.02 -5.54
CA ALA A 181 -8.34 12.90 -4.65
C ALA A 181 -9.57 12.55 -3.81
N SER A 182 -9.75 11.25 -3.53
CA SER A 182 -10.90 10.73 -2.78
C SER A 182 -10.45 9.84 -1.62
N ILE A 183 -11.09 10.00 -0.45
CA ILE A 183 -10.85 9.13 0.70
C ILE A 183 -11.74 7.90 0.55
N LEU A 184 -11.12 6.72 0.53
CA LEU A 184 -11.80 5.49 0.18
C LEU A 184 -12.17 4.64 1.40
N ALA A 185 -11.34 4.68 2.44
CA ALA A 185 -11.55 3.89 3.66
C ALA A 185 -11.06 4.59 4.92
N ILE A 186 -11.66 4.25 6.07
CA ILE A 186 -11.32 4.81 7.39
C ILE A 186 -11.21 3.74 8.49
N GLU A 187 -10.47 4.06 9.56
CA GLU A 187 -10.28 3.22 10.76
C GLU A 187 -11.53 3.32 11.63
N LYS A 188 -12.44 2.33 11.51
CA LYS A 188 -13.66 2.15 12.32
C LYS A 188 -14.62 3.34 12.36
N GLU A 189 -15.86 3.13 11.92
CA GLU A 189 -16.91 4.14 12.08
C GLU A 189 -17.27 4.34 13.57
N ARG A 190 -17.23 5.59 14.04
CA ARG A 190 -17.55 5.96 15.43
C ARG A 190 -18.40 7.25 15.47
N PRO A 191 -19.69 7.20 15.13
CA PRO A 191 -20.51 8.41 15.03
C PRO A 191 -20.71 9.12 16.38
N HIS A 192 -20.51 8.42 17.50
CA HIS A 192 -20.76 8.94 18.85
C HIS A 192 -19.50 9.28 19.66
N ILE A 193 -18.30 9.12 19.07
CA ILE A 193 -17.02 9.40 19.76
C ILE A 193 -16.29 10.48 18.96
N PRO A 194 -15.99 11.65 19.56
CA PRO A 194 -15.29 12.75 18.89
C PRO A 194 -13.77 12.49 18.86
N LEU A 195 -13.38 11.33 18.34
CA LEU A 195 -11.99 11.02 18.04
C LEU A 195 -11.83 11.04 16.52
N GLU A 196 -10.80 11.77 16.08
CA GLU A 196 -10.43 11.81 14.67
C GLU A 196 -10.10 10.41 14.17
N ARG A 197 -10.62 10.07 12.99
CA ARG A 197 -10.50 8.74 12.39
C ARG A 197 -9.26 8.70 11.52
N ALA A 198 -8.50 7.61 11.60
CA ALA A 198 -7.39 7.46 10.67
C ALA A 198 -7.95 7.21 9.26
N VAL A 199 -7.36 7.89 8.29
CA VAL A 199 -7.61 7.65 6.87
C VAL A 199 -6.84 6.39 6.49
N MET A 200 -7.57 5.39 6.01
CA MET A 200 -7.02 4.06 5.73
C MET A 200 -6.73 3.82 4.26
N SER A 201 -7.35 4.57 3.35
CA SER A 201 -7.00 4.54 1.93
C SER A 201 -7.42 5.82 1.21
N ILE A 202 -6.62 6.24 0.22
CA ILE A 202 -6.87 7.41 -0.64
C ILE A 202 -6.55 7.04 -2.09
N ARG A 203 -7.45 7.39 -3.01
CA ARG A 203 -7.16 7.55 -4.45
C ARG A 203 -6.60 8.96 -4.62
N PHE A 204 -5.30 9.10 -4.83
CA PHE A 204 -4.64 10.42 -4.92
C PHE A 204 -4.93 11.11 -6.25
N ASN A 205 -5.03 10.32 -7.31
CA ASN A 205 -5.48 10.69 -8.65
C ASN A 205 -5.82 9.39 -9.41
N GLU A 206 -6.24 9.48 -10.67
CA GLU A 206 -6.60 8.32 -11.51
C GLU A 206 -5.57 7.18 -11.47
N ASN A 207 -4.28 7.49 -11.40
CA ASN A 207 -3.19 6.53 -11.56
C ASN A 207 -2.44 6.20 -10.25
N MET A 208 -2.84 6.80 -9.13
CA MET A 208 -2.12 6.68 -7.86
C MET A 208 -3.09 6.42 -6.71
N ILE A 209 -2.84 5.35 -5.96
CA ILE A 209 -3.65 4.93 -4.82
C ILE A 209 -2.75 4.46 -3.68
N GLY A 210 -3.25 4.48 -2.46
CA GLY A 210 -2.52 3.86 -1.36
C GLY A 210 -3.38 3.50 -0.17
N THR A 211 -2.78 2.71 0.73
CA THR A 211 -3.40 2.21 1.95
C THR A 211 -2.50 2.46 3.15
N GLN A 212 -3.09 2.83 4.28
CA GLN A 212 -2.37 2.93 5.55
C GLN A 212 -2.11 1.55 6.18
N PHE A 213 -2.95 0.57 5.86
CA PHE A 213 -2.80 -0.82 6.27
C PHE A 213 -1.96 -1.62 5.27
N HIS A 214 -1.72 -2.89 5.60
CA HIS A 214 -0.88 -3.83 4.84
C HIS A 214 -1.73 -4.83 4.05
N PRO A 215 -2.17 -4.50 2.81
CA PRO A 215 -2.91 -5.43 1.96
C PRO A 215 -2.05 -6.62 1.51
N GLU A 216 -0.72 -6.48 1.55
CA GLU A 216 0.23 -7.52 1.18
C GLU A 216 0.37 -8.60 2.25
N ALA A 217 -0.08 -8.36 3.48
CA ALA A 217 0.17 -9.31 4.57
C ALA A 217 -0.57 -10.64 4.35
N ASP A 218 0.19 -11.75 4.32
CA ASP A 218 -0.38 -13.09 4.19
C ASP A 218 -0.54 -13.74 5.57
N ALA A 219 -1.59 -14.53 5.74
CA ALA A 219 -1.88 -15.10 7.04
C ALA A 219 -0.87 -16.18 7.47
N ILE A 220 -0.37 -16.97 6.52
CA ILE A 220 0.52 -18.11 6.79
C ILE A 220 1.88 -17.61 7.26
N GLY A 221 2.50 -16.71 6.50
CA GLY A 221 3.79 -16.13 6.82
C GLY A 221 3.77 -15.30 8.10
N MET A 222 2.72 -14.51 8.33
CA MET A 222 2.55 -13.82 9.60
C MET A 222 2.39 -14.80 10.78
N SER A 223 1.63 -15.88 10.61
CA SER A 223 1.46 -16.89 11.66
C SER A 223 2.79 -17.56 12.00
N LEU A 224 3.56 -17.98 11.00
CA LEU A 224 4.89 -18.57 11.19
C LEU A 224 5.85 -17.58 11.89
N TYR A 225 5.86 -16.32 11.44
CA TYR A 225 6.70 -15.27 12.02
C TYR A 225 6.36 -15.00 13.49
N LEU A 226 5.07 -14.88 13.81
CA LEU A 226 4.60 -14.64 15.18
C LEU A 226 4.79 -15.82 16.12
N GLN A 227 4.95 -17.03 15.59
CA GLN A 227 5.23 -18.23 16.36
C GLN A 227 6.73 -18.44 16.62
N THR A 228 7.63 -17.66 16.00
CA THR A 228 9.04 -17.66 16.38
C THR A 228 9.22 -17.23 17.84
N GLU A 229 10.10 -17.89 18.58
CA GLU A 229 10.29 -17.62 20.01
C GLU A 229 10.63 -16.15 20.29
N GLU A 230 11.51 -15.55 19.46
CA GLU A 230 11.87 -14.14 19.58
C GLU A 230 10.64 -13.25 19.43
N LYS A 231 9.87 -13.38 18.34
CA LYS A 231 8.72 -12.48 18.11
C LYS A 231 7.54 -12.75 19.00
N LYS A 232 7.27 -14.00 19.34
CA LYS A 232 6.27 -14.32 20.36
C LYS A 232 6.61 -13.63 21.68
N LYS A 233 7.86 -13.71 22.13
CA LYS A 233 8.32 -13.04 23.34
C LYS A 233 8.18 -11.53 23.24
N THR A 234 8.69 -10.91 22.17
CA THR A 234 8.57 -9.47 21.94
C THR A 234 7.12 -9.00 21.90
N VAL A 235 6.22 -9.74 21.26
CA VAL A 235 4.80 -9.37 21.18
C VAL A 235 4.12 -9.50 22.54
N ILE A 236 4.39 -10.57 23.28
CA ILE A 236 3.82 -10.76 24.62
C ILE A 236 4.31 -9.70 25.59
N GLU A 237 5.60 -9.34 25.54
CA GLU A 237 6.20 -8.31 26.40
C GLU A 237 5.64 -6.91 26.10
N ASN A 238 5.41 -6.57 24.83
CA ASN A 238 4.94 -5.23 24.43
C ASN A 238 3.42 -5.08 24.41
N TYR A 239 2.68 -6.14 24.05
CA TYR A 239 1.24 -6.08 23.76
C TYR A 239 0.39 -7.09 24.54
N GLY A 240 1.02 -7.99 25.30
CA GLY A 240 0.34 -8.99 26.11
C GLY A 240 -0.02 -10.28 25.35
N ARG A 241 -0.25 -11.34 26.12
CA ARG A 241 -0.53 -12.69 25.62
C ARG A 241 -1.86 -12.79 24.88
N GLU A 242 -2.89 -12.11 25.38
CA GLU A 242 -4.22 -12.09 24.75
C GLU A 242 -4.16 -11.51 23.34
N LYS A 243 -3.37 -10.44 23.15
CA LYS A 243 -3.21 -9.82 21.84
C LYS A 243 -2.52 -10.75 20.85
N TRP A 244 -1.47 -11.45 21.30
CA TRP A 244 -0.81 -12.47 20.48
C TRP A 244 -1.77 -13.60 20.09
N GLN A 245 -2.56 -14.13 21.03
CA GLN A 245 -3.53 -15.19 20.74
C GLN A 245 -4.60 -14.74 19.74
N SER A 246 -5.19 -13.57 19.94
CA SER A 246 -6.20 -12.99 19.04
C SER A 246 -5.66 -12.82 17.62
N MET A 247 -4.39 -12.43 17.45
CA MET A 247 -3.79 -12.35 16.12
C MET A 247 -3.68 -13.73 15.46
N ILE A 248 -3.18 -14.75 16.17
CA ILE A 248 -3.08 -16.11 15.63
C ILE A 248 -4.47 -16.64 15.23
N GLU A 249 -5.50 -16.38 16.04
CA GLU A 249 -6.88 -16.76 15.71
C GLU A 249 -7.40 -16.06 14.45
N HIS A 250 -7.20 -14.75 14.32
CA HIS A 250 -7.65 -14.00 13.15
C HIS A 250 -6.87 -14.34 11.87
N LEU A 251 -5.61 -14.76 11.99
CA LEU A 251 -4.81 -15.24 10.86
C LEU A 251 -5.39 -16.53 10.28
N ASN A 252 -5.96 -17.41 11.11
CA ASN A 252 -6.55 -18.66 10.64
C ASN A 252 -7.93 -18.49 9.99
N ASP A 253 -8.49 -17.28 9.97
CA ASP A 253 -9.80 -16.98 9.37
C ASP A 253 -9.63 -16.59 7.88
N PRO A 254 -10.04 -17.45 6.93
CA PRO A 254 -9.84 -17.21 5.51
C PRO A 254 -10.68 -16.03 4.98
N GLU A 255 -11.77 -15.65 5.67
CA GLU A 255 -12.62 -14.51 5.26
C GLU A 255 -12.06 -13.15 5.71
N LYS A 256 -10.94 -13.12 6.44
CA LYS A 256 -10.32 -11.89 6.93
C LYS A 256 -9.12 -11.48 6.08
N ILE A 257 -7.91 -11.80 6.57
CA ILE A 257 -6.67 -11.29 5.97
C ILE A 257 -6.47 -11.86 4.58
N MET A 258 -6.71 -13.16 4.40
CA MET A 258 -6.52 -13.81 3.10
C MET A 258 -7.48 -13.28 2.03
N TRP A 259 -8.64 -12.75 2.42
CA TRP A 259 -9.56 -12.12 1.49
C TRP A 259 -8.98 -10.80 0.98
N THR A 260 -8.52 -9.93 1.88
CA THR A 260 -7.81 -8.68 1.55
C THR A 260 -6.56 -8.94 0.69
N TYR A 261 -5.74 -9.92 1.06
CA TYR A 261 -4.52 -10.33 0.34
C TYR A 261 -4.80 -10.72 -1.11
N LYS A 262 -5.90 -11.44 -1.35
CA LYS A 262 -6.28 -11.94 -2.69
C LYS A 262 -6.93 -10.89 -3.59
N HIS A 263 -7.39 -9.76 -3.03
CA HIS A 263 -8.14 -8.76 -3.80
C HIS A 263 -7.37 -7.45 -3.96
N ILE A 264 -6.89 -6.80 -2.90
CA ILE A 264 -6.46 -5.39 -3.03
C ILE A 264 -5.29 -5.18 -4.00
N LEU A 265 -4.14 -5.78 -3.71
CA LEU A 265 -2.97 -5.62 -4.58
C LEU A 265 -3.15 -6.35 -5.92
N PRO A 266 -3.74 -7.57 -5.97
CA PRO A 266 -4.07 -8.22 -7.25
C PRO A 266 -5.04 -7.43 -8.15
N ASN A 267 -6.11 -6.84 -7.61
CA ASN A 267 -7.05 -6.01 -8.38
C ASN A 267 -6.38 -4.73 -8.86
N PHE A 268 -5.50 -4.13 -8.04
CA PHE A 268 -4.67 -3.00 -8.51
C PHE A 268 -3.80 -3.41 -9.70
N LEU A 269 -3.13 -4.56 -9.64
CA LEU A 269 -2.30 -5.06 -10.73
C LEU A 269 -3.13 -5.36 -11.98
N LEU A 270 -4.32 -5.95 -11.82
CA LEU A 270 -5.25 -6.19 -12.93
C LEU A 270 -5.64 -4.88 -13.61
N ASN A 271 -6.12 -3.90 -12.84
CA ASN A 271 -6.46 -2.56 -13.33
C ASN A 271 -5.28 -1.93 -14.10
N ALA A 272 -4.09 -2.01 -13.48
CA ALA A 272 -2.91 -1.41 -14.05
C ALA A 272 -2.55 -2.05 -15.40
N VAL A 273 -2.64 -3.38 -15.51
CA VAL A 273 -2.38 -4.10 -16.75
C VAL A 273 -3.43 -3.82 -17.82
N GLU A 274 -4.71 -3.75 -17.46
CA GLU A 274 -5.79 -3.40 -18.39
C GLU A 274 -5.59 -2.00 -18.99
N ASN A 275 -5.21 -1.02 -18.16
CA ASN A 275 -4.88 0.32 -18.62
C ASN A 275 -3.66 0.38 -19.56
N LEU A 276 -2.76 -0.61 -19.49
CA LEU A 276 -1.63 -0.71 -20.43
C LEU A 276 -2.04 -1.31 -21.77
N GLN A 277 -3.04 -2.20 -21.79
CA GLN A 277 -3.48 -2.92 -22.98
C GLN A 277 -4.42 -2.09 -23.88
N LEU A 278 -5.03 -1.01 -23.35
CA LEU A 278 -5.91 -0.13 -24.10
C LEU A 278 -5.14 0.79 -25.06
N VAL A 279 -4.68 0.25 -26.21
CA VAL A 279 -4.52 0.98 -27.49
C VAL A 279 -4.72 -0.01 -28.64
N GLU A 280 -5.97 -0.39 -28.91
CA GLU A 280 -6.40 -0.74 -30.27
C GLU A 280 -7.51 0.24 -30.65
N VAL A 281 -7.21 1.14 -31.59
CA VAL A 281 -8.20 1.94 -32.32
C VAL A 281 -8.54 1.19 -33.61
#